data_AF-A0A963E3K2-F1
#
_entry.id   AF-A0A963E3K2-F1
#
_cell.length_a   1.000
_cell.length_b   1.000
_cell.length_c   1.000
_cell.angle_alpha   90.00
_cell.angle_beta   90.00
_cell.angle_gamma   90.00
#
_symmetry.space_group_name_H-M   'P 1'
#
loop_
_entity.id
_entity.type
_entity.pdbx_description
1 polymer ?
#
loop_
_entity_poly.entity_id
_entity_poly.type
_entity_poly.pdbx_seq_one_letter_code
_entity_poly.pdbx_strand_id
1 'polypeptide(L)'
;MMDITLVLVHKKPELGTGKQRLAAQFGTELTFRIAQALLACALEDAIEWPDSVVLAPAEPYDTDWMQELTNSFSRDFTVVPQIEGNLGQRLNALDQKLRSQGLKHLVYIGSDAPGLTTEDYDTAREALNHYNVALMPAIDGGVVLMANRVAWPDLSALPWSTEQLGAALVRKCQMDIHPVHILHKSYDIDEPQDFLRLVNRLTADDRPSRRTLHKLAVEIASTQKTGHNLSHA
;
A
#
# COMPACT_ATOMS: atom_id res chain seq x y z
N MET A 1 -15.69 20.48 3.26
CA MET A 1 -14.83 19.33 3.59
C MET A 1 -13.49 19.57 2.93
N MET A 2 -12.39 19.22 3.59
CA MET A 2 -11.06 19.36 3.01
C MET A 2 -10.88 18.30 1.93
N ASP A 3 -10.56 18.71 0.69
CA ASP A 3 -10.25 17.77 -0.41
C ASP A 3 -8.92 17.08 -0.10
N ILE A 4 -8.92 15.75 -0.06
CA ILE A 4 -7.77 14.91 0.27
C ILE A 4 -7.60 13.88 -0.84
N THR A 5 -6.47 13.95 -1.54
CA THR A 5 -6.15 13.01 -2.62
C THR A 5 -5.58 11.71 -2.06
N LEU A 6 -6.13 10.58 -2.48
CA LEU A 6 -5.49 9.28 -2.26
C LEU A 6 -4.45 9.03 -3.35
N VAL A 7 -3.26 8.61 -2.94
CA VAL A 7 -2.13 8.29 -3.81
C VAL A 7 -1.79 6.82 -3.61
N LEU A 8 -2.16 5.99 -4.59
CA LEU A 8 -1.81 4.57 -4.60
C LEU A 8 -0.46 4.39 -5.28
N VAL A 9 0.57 4.08 -4.49
CA VAL A 9 1.91 3.75 -4.95
C VAL A 9 1.96 2.24 -5.17
N HIS A 10 2.22 1.79 -6.40
CA HIS A 10 2.17 0.36 -6.70
C HIS A 10 3.18 -0.05 -7.76
N LYS A 11 3.42 -1.36 -7.86
CA LYS A 11 4.10 -2.01 -8.98
C LYS A 11 3.07 -2.77 -9.79
N LYS A 12 3.29 -2.86 -11.10
CA LYS A 12 2.51 -3.76 -11.96
C LYS A 12 2.83 -5.21 -11.57
N PRO A 13 1.83 -6.06 -11.30
CA PRO A 13 2.06 -7.49 -11.10
C PRO A 13 2.62 -8.10 -12.38
N GLU A 14 3.75 -8.80 -12.28
CA GLU A 14 4.38 -9.53 -13.39
C GLU A 14 5.01 -10.83 -12.89
N LEU A 15 5.03 -11.86 -13.75
CA LEU A 15 5.62 -13.15 -13.41
C LEU A 15 7.12 -12.99 -13.14
N GLY A 16 7.55 -13.42 -11.95
CA GLY A 16 8.96 -13.41 -11.54
C GLY A 16 9.44 -12.06 -10.98
N THR A 17 8.55 -11.08 -10.87
CA THR A 17 8.88 -9.73 -10.39
C THR A 17 8.24 -9.46 -9.02
N GLY A 18 9.03 -8.92 -8.10
CA GLY A 18 8.57 -8.55 -6.76
C GLY A 18 8.32 -9.74 -5.83
N LYS A 19 7.94 -9.45 -4.58
CA LYS A 19 7.54 -10.43 -3.55
C LYS A 19 8.41 -11.69 -3.50
N GLN A 20 9.73 -11.50 -3.53
CA GLN A 20 10.71 -12.59 -3.63
C GLN A 20 10.60 -13.59 -2.47
N ARG A 21 10.24 -13.12 -1.27
CA ARG A 21 10.00 -13.98 -0.10
C ARG A 21 8.80 -14.92 -0.31
N LEU A 22 7.71 -14.42 -0.92
CA LEU A 22 6.57 -15.26 -1.30
C LEU A 22 6.93 -16.22 -2.43
N ALA A 23 7.63 -15.73 -3.47
CA ALA A 23 8.03 -16.55 -4.61
C ALA A 23 8.91 -17.73 -4.20
N ALA A 24 9.80 -17.55 -3.21
CA ALA A 24 10.65 -18.60 -2.68
C ALA A 24 9.85 -19.77 -2.07
N GLN A 25 8.67 -19.51 -1.50
CA GLN A 25 7.85 -20.55 -0.87
C GLN A 25 6.69 -21.04 -1.76
N PHE A 26 6.05 -20.13 -2.49
CA PHE A 26 4.81 -20.40 -3.24
C PHE A 26 5.05 -20.61 -4.74
N GLY A 27 6.25 -20.32 -5.22
CA GLY A 27 6.55 -20.31 -6.64
C GLY A 27 6.00 -19.07 -7.36
N THR A 28 6.46 -18.91 -8.59
CA THR A 28 6.23 -17.70 -9.40
C THR A 28 4.76 -17.48 -9.74
N GLU A 29 4.05 -18.52 -10.17
CA GLU A 29 2.66 -18.42 -10.64
C GLU A 29 1.70 -18.00 -9.53
N LEU A 30 1.82 -18.65 -8.37
CA LEU A 30 0.97 -18.33 -7.22
C LEU A 30 1.30 -16.94 -6.66
N THR A 31 2.58 -16.55 -6.66
CA THR A 31 2.99 -15.19 -6.23
C THR A 31 2.43 -14.11 -7.16
N PHE A 32 2.36 -14.39 -8.47
CA PHE A 32 1.72 -13.48 -9.42
C PHE A 32 0.22 -13.33 -9.15
N ARG A 33 -0.52 -14.43 -8.94
CA ARG A 33 -1.94 -14.39 -8.53
C ARG A 33 -2.15 -13.59 -7.24
N ILE A 34 -1.25 -13.76 -6.26
CA ILE A 34 -1.25 -12.98 -5.01
C ILE A 34 -1.06 -11.49 -5.29
N ALA A 35 -0.05 -11.11 -6.07
CA ALA A 35 0.24 -9.72 -6.38
C ALA A 35 -0.94 -9.04 -7.12
N GLN A 36 -1.59 -9.76 -8.04
CA GLN A 36 -2.82 -9.29 -8.70
C GLN A 36 -3.95 -9.07 -7.70
N ALA A 37 -4.19 -10.02 -6.79
CA ALA A 37 -5.25 -9.91 -5.79
C ALA A 37 -5.00 -8.77 -4.78
N LEU A 38 -3.74 -8.55 -4.39
CA LEU A 38 -3.35 -7.43 -3.52
C LEU A 38 -3.58 -6.08 -4.20
N LEU A 39 -3.12 -5.92 -5.44
CA LEU A 39 -3.38 -4.70 -6.22
C LEU A 39 -4.89 -4.47 -6.40
N ALA A 40 -5.67 -5.51 -6.66
CA ALA A 40 -7.13 -5.40 -6.78
C ALA A 40 -7.80 -4.89 -5.49
N CYS A 41 -7.28 -5.25 -4.31
CA CYS A 41 -7.78 -4.71 -3.03
C CYS A 41 -7.48 -3.21 -2.88
N ALA A 42 -6.26 -2.79 -3.23
CA ALA A 42 -5.89 -1.38 -3.15
C ALA A 42 -6.60 -0.52 -4.21
N LEU A 43 -6.85 -1.07 -5.41
CA LEU A 43 -7.66 -0.42 -6.43
C LEU A 43 -9.13 -0.29 -6.00
N GLU A 44 -9.68 -1.30 -5.30
CA GLU A 44 -11.02 -1.21 -4.72
C GLU A 44 -11.13 -0.06 -3.70
N ASP A 45 -10.12 0.13 -2.84
CA ASP A 45 -10.10 1.29 -1.93
C ASP A 45 -9.99 2.62 -2.70
N ALA A 46 -9.20 2.64 -3.78
CA ALA A 46 -9.05 3.80 -4.64
C ALA A 46 -10.33 4.12 -5.42
N ILE A 47 -11.11 3.12 -5.82
CA ILE A 47 -12.40 3.31 -6.48
C ILE A 47 -13.39 3.96 -5.52
N GLU A 48 -13.48 3.46 -4.28
CA GLU A 48 -14.43 3.93 -3.27
C GLU A 48 -14.00 5.23 -2.56
N TRP A 49 -12.78 5.73 -2.82
CA TRP A 49 -12.30 6.97 -2.23
C TRP A 49 -13.17 8.18 -2.66
N PRO A 50 -13.66 9.02 -1.74
CA PRO A 50 -14.66 10.05 -2.06
C PRO A 50 -14.13 11.23 -2.89
N ASP A 51 -12.81 11.48 -2.83
CA ASP A 51 -12.16 12.65 -3.43
C ASP A 51 -11.28 12.24 -4.63
N SER A 52 -10.33 13.10 -5.03
CA SER A 52 -9.38 12.82 -6.10
C SER A 52 -8.49 11.61 -5.80
N VAL A 53 -8.08 10.89 -6.85
CA VAL A 53 -7.20 9.72 -6.76
C VAL A 53 -6.08 9.80 -7.78
N VAL A 54 -4.87 9.53 -7.30
CA VAL A 54 -3.66 9.38 -8.11
C VAL A 54 -3.20 7.93 -8.05
N LEU A 55 -2.98 7.33 -9.21
CA LEU A 55 -2.35 6.03 -9.35
C LEU A 55 -0.91 6.24 -9.79
N ALA A 56 0.03 5.75 -8.99
CA ALA A 56 1.46 5.98 -9.16
C ALA A 56 2.21 4.67 -9.43
N PRO A 57 2.21 4.17 -10.69
CA PRO A 57 2.99 3.00 -11.04
C PRO A 57 4.48 3.27 -10.84
N ALA A 58 5.20 2.26 -10.39
CA ALA A 58 6.62 2.35 -10.05
C ALA A 58 7.52 2.64 -11.27
N GLU A 59 7.09 2.21 -12.45
CA GLU A 59 7.85 2.30 -13.69
C GLU A 59 7.11 3.19 -14.70
N PRO A 60 7.76 4.17 -15.35
CA PRO A 60 7.10 5.08 -16.27
C PRO A 60 6.37 4.41 -17.44
N TYR A 61 6.91 3.29 -17.95
CA TYR A 61 6.31 2.55 -19.08
C TYR A 61 5.05 1.76 -18.69
N ASP A 62 4.73 1.63 -17.39
CA ASP A 62 3.48 1.01 -16.94
C ASP A 62 2.28 1.99 -16.93
N THR A 63 2.51 3.25 -17.34
CA THR A 63 1.46 4.28 -17.40
C THR A 63 0.31 3.87 -18.32
N ASP A 64 0.61 3.39 -19.53
CA ASP A 64 -0.40 3.03 -20.52
C ASP A 64 -1.25 1.85 -20.03
N TRP A 65 -0.60 0.82 -19.47
CA TRP A 65 -1.30 -0.32 -18.85
C TRP A 65 -2.23 0.13 -17.71
N MET A 66 -1.77 1.04 -16.86
CA MET A 66 -2.59 1.55 -15.75
C MET A 66 -3.78 2.37 -16.26
N GLN A 67 -3.58 3.20 -17.29
CA GLN A 67 -4.67 3.96 -17.93
C GLN A 67 -5.71 3.03 -18.56
N GLU A 68 -5.27 2.04 -19.33
CA GLU A 68 -6.14 1.04 -19.95
C GLU A 68 -6.98 0.28 -18.92
N LEU A 69 -6.35 -0.14 -17.81
CA LEU A 69 -7.05 -0.82 -16.72
C LEU A 69 -8.13 0.08 -16.11
N THR A 70 -7.84 1.38 -15.91
CA THR A 70 -8.79 2.32 -15.30
C THR A 70 -9.97 2.70 -16.19
N ASN A 71 -9.86 2.54 -17.51
CA ASN A 71 -10.98 2.83 -18.43
C ASN A 71 -12.23 1.98 -18.15
N SER A 72 -12.06 0.86 -17.43
CA SER A 72 -13.15 -0.02 -17.03
C SER A 72 -13.87 0.41 -15.74
N PHE A 73 -13.33 1.39 -15.01
CA PHE A 73 -13.88 1.83 -13.73
C PHE A 73 -14.88 2.99 -13.89
N SER A 74 -15.78 3.13 -12.92
CA SER A 74 -16.88 4.11 -12.91
C SER A 74 -16.46 5.54 -12.55
N ARG A 75 -15.16 5.79 -12.38
CA ARG A 75 -14.60 7.09 -11.97
C ARG A 75 -13.31 7.39 -12.71
N ASP A 76 -12.94 8.67 -12.70
CA ASP A 76 -11.67 9.13 -13.24
C ASP A 76 -10.52 8.95 -12.24
N PHE A 77 -9.34 8.68 -12.80
CA PHE A 77 -8.06 8.55 -12.10
C PHE A 77 -7.01 9.43 -12.77
N THR A 78 -6.11 10.01 -11.97
CA THR A 78 -4.90 10.64 -12.52
C THR A 78 -3.74 9.65 -12.42
N VAL A 79 -3.13 9.29 -13.54
CA VAL A 79 -1.95 8.41 -13.54
C VAL A 79 -0.68 9.24 -13.53
N VAL A 80 0.15 9.08 -12.50
CA VAL A 80 1.42 9.79 -12.33
C VAL A 80 2.53 8.78 -12.03
N PRO A 81 3.33 8.34 -13.03
CA PRO A 81 4.39 7.38 -12.77
C PRO A 81 5.45 7.95 -11.82
N GLN A 82 6.06 7.05 -11.05
CA GLN A 82 7.21 7.36 -10.20
C GLN A 82 8.46 7.57 -11.05
N ILE A 83 9.43 8.29 -10.47
CA ILE A 83 10.77 8.42 -11.04
C ILE A 83 11.64 7.21 -10.69
N GLU A 84 12.83 7.13 -11.30
CA GLU A 84 13.87 6.22 -10.83
C GLU A 84 14.43 6.66 -9.47
N GLY A 85 15.07 5.73 -8.75
CA GLY A 85 15.65 5.96 -7.43
C GLY A 85 15.05 5.06 -6.35
N ASN A 86 15.42 5.32 -5.09
CA ASN A 86 14.85 4.61 -3.94
C ASN A 86 13.43 5.12 -3.60
N LEU A 87 12.69 4.38 -2.78
CA LEU A 87 11.28 4.72 -2.47
C LEU A 87 11.13 6.12 -1.86
N GLY A 88 12.06 6.58 -1.01
CA GLY A 88 12.02 7.93 -0.45
C GLY A 88 12.16 9.02 -1.51
N GLN A 89 13.11 8.86 -2.44
CA GLN A 89 13.28 9.77 -3.58
C GLN A 89 12.01 9.82 -4.45
N ARG A 90 11.41 8.65 -4.71
CA ARG A 90 10.17 8.54 -5.48
C ARG A 90 9.00 9.26 -4.78
N LEU A 91 8.83 9.05 -3.47
CA LEU A 91 7.79 9.71 -2.69
C LEU A 91 7.98 11.23 -2.60
N ASN A 92 9.22 11.70 -2.41
CA ASN A 92 9.50 13.15 -2.40
C ASN A 92 9.21 13.79 -3.76
N ALA A 93 9.64 13.17 -4.86
CA ALA A 93 9.38 13.69 -6.20
C ALA A 93 7.87 13.67 -6.55
N LEU A 94 7.17 12.61 -6.16
CA LEU A 94 5.72 12.49 -6.36
C LEU A 94 4.97 13.56 -5.56
N ASP A 95 5.25 13.72 -4.26
CA ASP A 95 4.68 14.79 -3.43
C ASP A 95 4.92 16.18 -4.01
N GLN A 96 6.16 16.48 -4.43
CA GLN A 96 6.49 17.75 -5.07
C GLN A 96 5.66 17.99 -6.34
N LYS A 97 5.55 16.98 -7.20
CA LYS A 97 4.78 17.05 -8.45
C LYS A 97 3.29 17.29 -8.16
N LEU A 98 2.68 16.51 -7.29
CA LEU A 98 1.26 16.63 -6.93
C LEU A 98 0.95 17.99 -6.30
N ARG A 99 1.85 18.50 -5.44
CA ARG A 99 1.71 19.84 -4.86
C ARG A 99 1.82 20.95 -5.89
N SER A 100 2.71 20.81 -6.88
CA SER A 100 2.81 21.76 -8.00
C SER A 100 1.53 21.82 -8.86
N GLN A 101 0.72 20.76 -8.84
CA GLN A 101 -0.60 20.67 -9.47
C GLN A 101 -1.73 21.21 -8.57
N GLY A 102 -1.40 21.72 -7.38
CA GLY A 102 -2.37 22.30 -6.44
C GLY A 102 -2.96 21.32 -5.44
N LEU A 103 -2.55 20.05 -5.44
CA LEU A 103 -3.00 19.04 -4.48
C LEU A 103 -2.29 19.25 -3.13
N LYS A 104 -3.06 19.56 -2.08
CA LYS A 104 -2.49 20.02 -0.80
C LYS A 104 -2.42 18.94 0.27
N HIS A 105 -3.38 18.02 0.25
CA HIS A 105 -3.57 16.99 1.27
C HIS A 105 -3.53 15.65 0.60
N LEU A 106 -2.56 14.83 0.99
CA LEU A 106 -2.24 13.60 0.30
C LEU A 106 -2.25 12.47 1.32
N VAL A 107 -2.85 11.34 0.95
CA VAL A 107 -2.80 10.08 1.69
C VAL A 107 -2.17 9.05 0.77
N TYR A 108 -1.00 8.55 1.14
CA TYR A 108 -0.24 7.55 0.42
C TYR A 108 -0.50 6.17 1.01
N ILE A 109 -0.78 5.20 0.12
CA ILE A 109 -0.86 3.78 0.45
C ILE A 109 -0.08 2.96 -0.57
N GLY A 110 0.38 1.77 -0.14
CA GLY A 110 0.87 0.72 -1.02
C GLY A 110 -0.24 -0.26 -1.43
N SER A 111 0.09 -1.21 -2.30
CA SER A 111 -0.82 -2.31 -2.67
C SER A 111 -0.85 -3.46 -1.66
N ASP A 112 0.08 -3.47 -0.70
CA ASP A 112 0.40 -4.66 0.08
C ASP A 112 -0.31 -4.75 1.43
N ALA A 113 -1.12 -3.75 1.78
CA ALA A 113 -1.86 -3.68 3.04
C ALA A 113 -3.39 -3.85 2.85
N PRO A 114 -3.88 -5.03 2.41
CA PRO A 114 -5.30 -5.27 2.13
C PRO A 114 -6.17 -5.20 3.40
N GLY A 115 -5.56 -5.21 4.59
CA GLY A 115 -6.25 -5.09 5.87
C GLY A 115 -6.72 -3.68 6.21
N LEU A 116 -6.36 -2.66 5.42
CA LEU A 116 -6.84 -1.29 5.58
C LEU A 116 -8.37 -1.23 5.42
N THR A 117 -9.00 -0.45 6.29
CA THR A 117 -10.45 -0.24 6.38
C THR A 117 -10.85 1.20 6.11
N THR A 118 -12.14 1.43 5.88
CA THR A 118 -12.71 2.77 5.82
C THR A 118 -12.43 3.57 7.09
N GLU A 119 -12.47 2.96 8.28
CA GLU A 119 -12.15 3.63 9.55
C GLU A 119 -10.68 4.10 9.60
N ASP A 120 -9.76 3.31 9.03
CA ASP A 120 -8.33 3.67 8.95
C ASP A 120 -8.13 4.93 8.09
N TYR A 121 -8.83 4.97 6.97
CA TYR A 121 -8.84 6.12 6.06
C TYR A 121 -9.48 7.35 6.71
N ASP A 122 -10.63 7.20 7.35
CA ASP A 122 -11.33 8.28 8.04
C ASP A 122 -10.47 8.85 9.17
N THR A 123 -9.80 8.00 9.94
CA THR A 123 -8.89 8.43 11.00
C THR A 123 -7.68 9.20 10.43
N ALA A 124 -7.12 8.74 9.32
CA ALA A 124 -6.03 9.46 8.65
C ALA A 124 -6.48 10.83 8.11
N ARG A 125 -7.69 10.91 7.53
CA ARG A 125 -8.29 12.16 7.04
C ARG A 125 -8.53 13.14 8.19
N GLU A 126 -9.14 12.67 9.27
CA GLU A 126 -9.42 13.50 10.45
C GLU A 126 -8.12 14.03 11.09
N ALA A 127 -7.07 13.19 11.14
CA ALA A 127 -5.79 13.63 11.65
C ALA A 127 -5.22 14.83 10.87
N LEU A 128 -5.46 14.97 9.56
CA LEU A 128 -4.97 16.10 8.77
C LEU A 128 -5.66 17.45 9.11
N ASN A 129 -6.77 17.43 9.84
CA ASN A 129 -7.37 18.67 10.36
C ASN A 129 -6.47 19.31 11.45
N HIS A 130 -5.78 18.48 12.22
CA HIS A 130 -5.03 18.91 13.41
C HIS A 130 -3.51 18.77 13.26
N TYR A 131 -3.06 17.84 12.41
CA TYR A 131 -1.67 17.45 12.28
C TYR A 131 -1.15 17.72 10.87
N ASN A 132 0.16 18.00 10.76
CA ASN A 132 0.82 18.16 9.47
C ASN A 132 1.05 16.81 8.78
N VAL A 133 1.22 15.76 9.59
CA VAL A 133 1.48 14.39 9.17
C VAL A 133 0.67 13.42 10.04
N ALA A 134 0.14 12.37 9.42
CA ALA A 134 -0.31 11.17 10.12
C ALA A 134 0.38 9.93 9.53
N LEU A 135 0.85 9.02 10.38
CA LEU A 135 1.54 7.80 9.96
C LEU A 135 0.88 6.58 10.59
N MET A 136 0.65 5.54 9.79
CA MET A 136 0.21 4.22 10.25
C MET A 136 1.39 3.23 10.15
N PRO A 137 2.08 2.94 11.26
CA PRO A 137 3.23 2.05 11.24
C PRO A 137 2.81 0.61 10.90
N ALA A 138 3.65 -0.08 10.14
CA ALA A 138 3.52 -1.53 9.96
C ALA A 138 4.13 -2.27 11.17
N ILE A 139 3.62 -3.47 11.49
CA ILE A 139 4.11 -4.29 12.61
C ILE A 139 5.56 -4.73 12.40
N ASP A 140 5.97 -4.96 11.15
CA ASP A 140 7.32 -5.36 10.76
C ASP A 140 8.35 -4.22 10.81
N GLY A 141 7.91 -3.00 11.13
CA GLY A 141 8.74 -1.81 11.23
C GLY A 141 8.70 -0.90 10.00
N GLY A 142 7.91 -1.22 8.97
CA GLY A 142 7.59 -0.33 7.86
C GLY A 142 6.50 0.70 8.17
N VAL A 143 5.77 1.11 7.12
CA VAL A 143 4.63 2.03 7.19
C VAL A 143 3.61 1.64 6.11
N VAL A 144 2.33 1.46 6.49
CA VAL A 144 1.28 1.06 5.54
C VAL A 144 0.50 2.24 4.97
N LEU A 145 0.45 3.35 5.70
CA LEU A 145 -0.23 4.58 5.31
C LEU A 145 0.57 5.79 5.77
N MET A 146 0.79 6.73 4.86
CA MET A 146 1.43 8.00 5.14
C MET A 146 0.52 9.14 4.67
N ALA A 147 0.13 10.05 5.55
CA ALA A 147 -0.71 11.19 5.19
C ALA A 147 -0.01 12.50 5.54
N ASN A 148 -0.11 13.50 4.67
CA ASN A 148 0.49 14.81 4.88
C ASN A 148 -0.31 15.96 4.26
N ARG A 149 -0.28 17.11 4.92
CA ARG A 149 -0.78 18.39 4.38
C ARG A 149 0.32 19.38 4.00
N VAL A 150 1.56 19.09 4.38
CA VAL A 150 2.78 19.84 4.02
C VAL A 150 3.75 18.91 3.32
N ALA A 151 4.69 19.47 2.55
CA ALA A 151 5.68 18.66 1.84
C ALA A 151 6.45 17.73 2.79
N TRP A 152 6.73 16.51 2.33
CA TRP A 152 7.57 15.58 3.09
C TRP A 152 8.98 16.17 3.29
N PRO A 153 9.65 15.89 4.43
CA PRO A 153 11.06 16.21 4.56
C PRO A 153 11.87 15.32 3.60
N ASP A 154 13.17 15.51 3.50
CA ASP A 154 14.01 14.59 2.71
C ASP A 154 13.92 13.16 3.29
N LEU A 155 13.29 12.27 2.53
CA LEU A 155 13.10 10.86 2.86
C LEU A 155 14.16 9.96 2.21
N SER A 156 15.05 10.52 1.37
CA SER A 156 15.99 9.75 0.55
C SER A 156 17.01 8.96 1.38
N ALA A 157 17.38 9.48 2.56
CA ALA A 157 18.36 8.90 3.47
C ALA A 157 17.75 7.97 4.55
N LEU A 158 16.44 7.75 4.55
CA LEU A 158 15.80 6.83 5.49
C LEU A 158 16.16 5.36 5.16
N PRO A 159 16.18 4.46 6.17
CA PRO A 159 16.54 3.06 5.96
C PRO A 159 15.36 2.28 5.35
N TRP A 160 15.09 2.50 4.06
CA TRP A 160 14.04 1.81 3.34
C TRP A 160 14.24 0.29 3.31
N SER A 161 13.13 -0.46 3.33
CA SER A 161 13.13 -1.93 3.35
C SER A 161 13.77 -2.55 4.60
N THR A 162 13.76 -1.84 5.74
CA THR A 162 14.20 -2.37 7.04
C THR A 162 13.18 -2.13 8.14
N GLU A 163 13.24 -2.93 9.21
CA GLU A 163 12.38 -2.80 10.41
C GLU A 163 12.58 -1.46 11.16
N GLN A 164 13.64 -0.71 10.85
CA GLN A 164 13.92 0.58 11.50
C GLN A 164 13.27 1.76 10.77
N LEU A 165 12.67 1.53 9.59
CA LEU A 165 12.10 2.57 8.73
C LEU A 165 11.05 3.41 9.45
N GLY A 166 10.02 2.79 10.02
CA GLY A 166 8.90 3.47 10.66
C GLY A 166 9.36 4.36 11.80
N ALA A 167 10.24 3.86 12.67
CA ALA A 167 10.81 4.66 13.77
C ALA A 167 11.70 5.81 13.28
N ALA A 168 12.46 5.61 12.19
CA ALA A 168 13.26 6.67 11.58
C ALA A 168 12.37 7.75 10.92
N LEU A 169 11.32 7.34 10.20
CA LEU A 169 10.35 8.22 9.55
C LEU A 169 9.62 9.11 10.55
N VAL A 170 9.13 8.53 11.65
CA VAL A 170 8.47 9.27 12.73
C VAL A 170 9.39 10.35 13.30
N ARG A 171 10.63 9.98 13.65
CA ARG A 171 11.62 10.93 14.17
C ARG A 171 11.92 12.05 13.18
N LYS A 172 12.12 11.71 11.90
CA LYS A 172 12.37 12.68 10.83
C LYS A 172 11.21 13.67 10.68
N CYS A 173 9.97 13.19 10.68
CA CYS A 173 8.79 14.07 10.58
C CYS A 173 8.60 14.94 11.83
N GLN A 174 8.86 14.40 13.02
CA GLN A 174 8.76 15.16 14.27
C GLN A 174 9.79 16.29 14.37
N MET A 175 10.98 16.09 13.80
CA MET A 175 12.03 17.11 13.78
C MET A 175 11.74 18.22 12.75
N ASP A 176 11.24 17.86 11.56
CA ASP A 176 11.21 18.79 10.43
C ASP A 176 9.83 19.43 10.17
N ILE A 177 8.74 18.73 10.47
CA ILE A 177 7.39 19.11 9.99
C ILE A 177 6.25 18.93 11.02
N HIS A 178 6.56 18.97 12.32
CA HIS A 178 5.60 18.90 13.44
C HIS A 178 4.34 19.79 13.25
N PRO A 179 3.13 19.40 13.72
CA PRO A 179 2.81 18.22 14.53
C PRO A 179 2.55 16.94 13.74
N VAL A 180 2.95 15.81 14.32
CA VAL A 180 2.83 14.46 13.75
C VAL A 180 1.91 13.61 14.61
N HIS A 181 0.93 12.95 13.98
CA HIS A 181 0.06 11.97 14.62
C HIS A 181 0.47 10.54 14.24
N ILE A 182 0.48 9.64 15.22
CA ILE A 182 0.76 8.22 15.00
C ILE A 182 -0.54 7.46 15.20
N LEU A 183 -1.02 6.85 14.11
CA LEU A 183 -2.22 6.02 14.10
C LEU A 183 -1.92 4.65 14.75
N HIS A 184 -2.96 3.82 14.89
CA HIS A 184 -2.77 2.44 15.32
C HIS A 184 -1.86 1.68 14.34
N LYS A 185 -1.25 0.58 14.79
CA LYS A 185 -0.40 -0.23 13.91
C LYS A 185 -1.25 -1.15 13.04
N SER A 186 -0.83 -1.32 11.79
CA SER A 186 -1.42 -2.27 10.85
C SER A 186 -0.29 -3.13 10.23
N TYR A 187 -0.55 -3.84 9.15
CA TYR A 187 0.41 -4.73 8.53
C TYR A 187 0.17 -4.87 7.02
N ASP A 188 1.24 -5.17 6.32
CA ASP A 188 1.31 -5.56 4.92
C ASP A 188 1.53 -7.07 4.76
N ILE A 189 1.44 -7.55 3.52
CA ILE A 189 1.57 -8.95 3.14
C ILE A 189 2.82 -9.13 2.28
N ASP A 190 3.92 -9.49 2.94
CA ASP A 190 5.22 -9.67 2.30
C ASP A 190 5.86 -11.04 2.58
N GLU A 191 5.47 -11.72 3.66
CA GLU A 191 5.98 -13.03 4.02
C GLU A 191 4.90 -14.12 4.02
N PRO A 192 5.27 -15.38 3.75
CA PRO A 192 4.33 -16.48 3.68
C PRO A 192 3.45 -16.66 4.92
N GLN A 193 4.00 -16.39 6.12
CA GLN A 193 3.26 -16.48 7.38
C GLN A 193 2.17 -15.41 7.54
N ASP A 194 2.24 -14.31 6.79
CA ASP A 194 1.25 -13.24 6.86
C ASP A 194 -0.10 -13.71 6.31
N PHE A 195 -0.11 -14.75 5.46
CA PHE A 195 -1.34 -15.33 4.93
C PHE A 195 -2.23 -15.97 5.99
N LEU A 196 -1.67 -16.52 7.07
CA LEU A 196 -2.48 -17.03 8.18
C LEU A 196 -3.23 -15.90 8.90
N ARG A 197 -2.56 -14.74 9.06
CA ARG A 197 -3.18 -13.54 9.62
C ARG A 197 -4.24 -12.98 8.67
N LEU A 198 -3.93 -12.98 7.37
CA LEU A 198 -4.82 -12.51 6.30
C LEU A 198 -6.14 -13.28 6.25
N VAL A 199 -6.12 -14.61 6.40
CA VAL A 199 -7.34 -15.44 6.46
C VAL A 199 -8.25 -14.96 7.59
N ASN A 200 -7.72 -14.84 8.80
CA ASN A 200 -8.52 -14.42 9.96
C ASN A 200 -9.03 -12.98 9.81
N ARG A 201 -8.17 -12.07 9.31
CA ARG A 201 -8.54 -10.66 9.14
C ARG A 201 -9.67 -10.44 8.16
N LEU A 202 -9.64 -11.13 7.03
CA LEU A 202 -10.58 -10.93 5.93
C LEU A 202 -11.83 -11.81 6.03
N THR A 203 -11.97 -12.62 7.09
CA THR A 203 -13.10 -13.54 7.26
C THR A 203 -14.45 -12.81 7.18
N ALA A 204 -14.55 -11.66 7.86
CA ALA A 204 -15.76 -10.84 7.94
C ALA A 204 -15.77 -9.66 6.95
N ASP A 205 -14.72 -9.50 6.14
CA ASP A 205 -14.69 -8.45 5.12
C ASP A 205 -15.62 -8.86 3.97
N ASP A 206 -16.48 -7.93 3.53
CA ASP A 206 -17.48 -8.14 2.49
C ASP A 206 -17.09 -7.54 1.13
N ARG A 207 -16.00 -6.77 1.09
CA ARG A 207 -15.54 -6.11 -0.14
C ARG A 207 -15.08 -7.13 -1.19
N PRO A 208 -15.56 -7.07 -2.45
CA PRO A 208 -15.33 -8.08 -3.48
C PRO A 208 -13.87 -8.53 -3.68
N SER A 209 -12.93 -7.59 -3.78
CA SER A 209 -11.51 -7.92 -4.00
C SER A 209 -10.92 -8.67 -2.81
N ARG A 210 -11.30 -8.27 -1.58
CA ARG A 210 -10.89 -8.96 -0.35
C ARG A 210 -11.52 -10.32 -0.17
N ARG A 211 -12.77 -10.53 -0.62
CA ARG A 211 -13.36 -11.87 -0.70
C ARG A 211 -12.55 -12.79 -1.61
N THR A 212 -12.07 -12.26 -2.73
CA THR A 212 -11.24 -13.00 -3.69
C THR A 212 -9.88 -13.34 -3.07
N LEU A 213 -9.21 -12.36 -2.46
CA LEU A 213 -7.94 -12.57 -1.76
C LEU A 213 -8.09 -13.54 -0.57
N HIS A 214 -9.18 -13.46 0.19
CA HIS A 214 -9.48 -14.38 1.29
C HIS A 214 -9.62 -15.82 0.80
N LYS A 215 -10.36 -16.06 -0.30
CA LYS A 215 -10.46 -17.40 -0.91
C LYS A 215 -9.09 -17.94 -1.32
N LEU A 216 -8.27 -17.11 -1.95
CA LEU A 216 -6.90 -17.47 -2.32
C LEU A 216 -6.04 -17.80 -1.09
N ALA A 217 -6.14 -17.01 -0.03
CA ALA A 217 -5.40 -17.25 1.21
C ALA A 217 -5.83 -18.57 1.90
N VAL A 218 -7.13 -18.89 1.89
CA VAL A 218 -7.65 -20.17 2.40
C VAL A 218 -7.15 -21.36 1.56
N GLU A 219 -7.14 -21.24 0.22
CA GLU A 219 -6.59 -22.25 -0.70
C GLU A 219 -5.10 -22.54 -0.38
N ILE A 220 -4.30 -21.48 -0.23
CA ILE A 220 -2.87 -21.56 0.11
C ILE A 220 -2.68 -22.24 1.47
N ALA A 221 -3.41 -21.80 2.50
CA ALA A 221 -3.30 -22.34 3.86
C ALA A 221 -3.71 -23.83 3.93
N SER A 222 -4.68 -24.25 3.12
CA SER A 222 -5.11 -25.65 3.05
C SER A 222 -4.06 -26.56 2.40
N THR A 223 -3.40 -26.08 1.33
CA THR A 223 -2.39 -26.82 0.57
C THR A 223 -1.10 -27.03 1.37
N GLN A 224 -0.72 -26.06 2.20
CA GLN A 224 0.44 -26.20 3.08
C GLN A 224 0.23 -27.26 4.18
N LYS A 225 -1.00 -27.36 4.71
CA LYS A 225 -1.34 -28.38 5.73
C LYS A 225 -1.31 -29.80 5.18
N THR A 226 -1.73 -30.00 3.92
CA THR A 226 -1.69 -31.32 3.28
C THR A 226 -0.27 -31.73 2.86
N GLY A 227 0.58 -30.79 2.43
CA GLY A 227 1.98 -31.06 2.12
C GLY A 227 2.82 -31.51 3.32
N HIS A 228 2.55 -30.97 4.52
CA HIS A 228 3.27 -31.35 5.75
C HIS A 228 2.92 -32.77 6.25
N ASN A 229 1.73 -33.28 5.91
CA ASN A 229 1.31 -34.63 6.29
C ASN A 229 1.85 -35.72 5.36
N LEU A 230 2.36 -35.38 4.17
CA LEU A 230 2.94 -36.32 3.21
C LEU A 230 4.46 -36.47 3.35
N SER A 231 5.14 -35.57 4.09
CA SER A 231 6.58 -35.64 4.37
C SER A 231 6.94 -36.45 5.63
N HIS A 232 5.94 -37.04 6.29
CA HIS A 232 6.09 -37.86 7.50
C HIS A 232 5.45 -39.26 7.38
N ALA A 233 5.11 -39.68 6.16
CA ALA A 233 4.57 -41.01 5.86
C ALA A 233 5.56 -41.84 5.04
#